data_AF-A0A241WGG0-F1
#
_entry.id   AF-A0A241WGG0-F1
#
_cell.length_a   1.000
_cell.length_b   1.000
_cell.length_c   1.000
_cell.angle_alpha   90.00
_cell.angle_beta   90.00
_cell.angle_gamma   90.00
#
_symmetry.space_group_name_H-M   'P 1'
#
loop_
_entity.id
_entity.type
_entity.pdbx_description
1 polymer ?
#
loop_
_entity_poly.entity_id
_entity_poly.type
_entity_poly.pdbx_seq_one_letter_code
_entity_poly.pdbx_strand_id
1 'polypeptide(L)' 'MTNAERALWSRLRNKQILGLQFYRQKPLLNFIVDFYCPSASLVIECDGSQYFTCYLLI' A
#
# COMPACT_ATOMS: atom_id res chain seq x y z
N MET A 1 11.71 0.56 5.66
CA MET A 1 10.30 0.30 5.98
C MET A 1 10.01 0.83 7.37
N THR A 2 9.16 1.85 7.46
CA THR A 2 8.79 2.48 8.75
C THR A 2 8.07 1.48 9.66
N ASN A 3 7.90 1.82 10.94
CA ASN A 3 7.13 0.96 11.86
C ASN A 3 5.66 0.85 11.43
N ALA A 4 5.08 1.93 10.89
CA ALA A 4 3.73 1.94 10.34
C ALA A 4 3.58 1.01 9.14
N GLU A 5 4.47 1.11 8.15
CA GLU A 5 4.49 0.20 6.98
C GLU A 5 4.68 -1.26 7.41
N ARG A 6 5.53 -1.53 8.41
CA ARG A 6 5.76 -2.90 8.91
C ARG A 6 4.51 -3.48 9.55
N ALA A 7 3.83 -2.69 10.36
CA ALA A 7 2.57 -3.08 10.98
C ALA A 7 1.49 -3.33 9.93
N LEU A 8 1.35 -2.43 8.96
CA LEU A 8 0.39 -2.58 7.86
C LEU A 8 0.71 -3.80 6.99
N TRP A 9 1.97 -3.99 6.60
CA TRP A 9 2.38 -5.14 5.79
C TRP A 9 2.11 -6.47 6.47
N SER A 10 2.24 -6.54 7.81
CA SER A 10 1.92 -7.76 8.56
C SER A 10 0.45 -8.20 8.39
N ARG A 11 -0.46 -7.24 8.16
CA ARG A 11 -1.89 -7.49 7.93
C ARG A 11 -2.23 -7.73 6.46
N LEU A 12 -1.52 -7.08 5.53
CA LEU A 12 -1.80 -7.16 4.09
C LEU A 12 -1.20 -8.40 3.42
N ARG A 13 -0.05 -8.88 3.89
CA ARG A 13 0.68 -10.00 3.26
C ARG A 13 -0.12 -11.30 3.31
N ASN A 14 0.31 -12.29 2.52
CA ASN A 14 -0.21 -13.66 2.54
C ASN A 14 -1.73 -13.75 2.27
N LYS A 15 -2.32 -12.77 1.57
CA LYS A 15 -3.75 -12.77 1.22
C LYS A 15 -4.71 -12.85 2.42
N GLN A 16 -4.27 -12.33 3.56
CA GLN A 16 -5.04 -12.38 4.81
C GLN A 16 -6.33 -11.57 4.77
N ILE A 17 -6.41 -10.53 3.91
CA ILE A 17 -7.61 -9.72 3.73
C ILE A 17 -8.36 -10.21 2.50
N LEU A 18 -9.49 -10.88 2.70
CA LEU A 18 -10.41 -11.31 1.64
C LEU A 18 -9.75 -12.12 0.51
N GLY A 19 -8.62 -12.77 0.75
CA GLY A 19 -7.87 -13.48 -0.30
C GLY A 19 -7.13 -12.56 -1.29
N LEU A 20 -7.12 -11.24 -1.06
CA LEU A 20 -6.55 -10.25 -1.97
C LEU A 20 -5.03 -10.22 -1.92
N GLN A 21 -4.40 -10.13 -3.09
CA GLN A 21 -2.95 -10.00 -3.19
C GLN A 21 -2.56 -8.52 -3.05
N PHE A 22 -1.67 -8.25 -2.10
CA PHE A 22 -0.99 -6.96 -1.96
C PHE A 22 0.48 -7.10 -2.36
N TYR A 23 0.98 -6.08 -3.05
CA TYR A 23 2.40 -5.87 -3.35
C TYR A 23 2.90 -4.71 -2.50
N ARG A 24 4.18 -4.71 -2.17
CA ARG A 24 4.84 -3.64 -1.41
C ARG A 24 5.92 -2.97 -2.26
N GLN A 25 6.09 -1.66 -2.15
CA GLN A 25 7.10 -0.88 -2.89
C GLN A 25 7.02 -1.15 -4.39
N LYS A 26 5.81 -1.09 -4.96
CA LYS A 26 5.54 -1.46 -6.35
C LYS A 26 5.82 -0.26 -7.26
N PRO A 27 6.72 -0.39 -8.26
CA PRO A 27 6.83 0.62 -9.30
C PRO A 27 5.53 0.64 -10.12
N LEU A 28 4.91 1.82 -10.20
CA LEU A 28 3.76 2.12 -11.03
C LEU A 28 4.06 3.39 -11.83
N LEU A 29 4.12 3.25 -13.15
CA LEU A 29 4.50 4.34 -14.06
C LEU A 29 5.79 5.04 -13.62
N ASN A 30 5.68 6.29 -13.17
CA ASN A 30 6.79 7.17 -12.81
C ASN A 30 7.07 7.23 -11.30
N PHE A 31 6.36 6.44 -10.48
CA PHE A 31 6.48 6.46 -9.02
C PHE A 31 6.55 5.04 -8.44
N ILE A 32 6.95 4.95 -7.16
CA ILE A 32 6.95 3.70 -6.39
C ILE A 32 5.94 3.89 -5.27
N VAL A 33 4.90 3.04 -5.25
CA VAL A 33 3.87 3.08 -4.21
C VAL A 33 4.20 2.15 -3.05
N ASP A 34 3.83 2.54 -1.83
CA ASP A 34 4.08 1.71 -0.65
C ASP A 34 3.36 0.36 -0.72
N PHE A 35 2.06 0.35 -1.06
CA PHE A 35 1.30 -0.88 -1.28
C PHE A 35 0.33 -0.78 -2.45
N TYR A 36 0.16 -1.89 -3.16
CA TYR A 36 -0.74 -1.99 -4.31
C TYR A 36 -1.54 -3.30 -4.32
N CYS A 37 -2.84 -3.22 -4.57
CA CYS A 37 -3.72 -4.36 -4.82
C CYS A 37 -4.35 -4.24 -6.23
N PRO A 38 -3.89 -5.05 -7.21
CA PRO A 38 -4.42 -4.96 -8.57
C PRO A 38 -5.89 -5.37 -8.67
N SER A 39 -6.31 -6.40 -7.93
CA SER A 39 -7.68 -6.90 -7.99
C SER A 39 -8.72 -5.89 -7.51
N ALA A 40 -8.30 -4.91 -6.71
CA ALA A 40 -9.16 -3.84 -6.20
C ALA A 40 -8.81 -2.47 -6.80
N SER A 41 -7.85 -2.39 -7.73
CA SER A 41 -7.29 -1.13 -8.24
C SER A 41 -6.96 -0.13 -7.12
N LEU A 42 -6.36 -0.63 -6.03
CA LEU A 42 -6.14 0.13 -4.79
C LEU A 42 -4.64 0.37 -4.56
N VAL A 43 -4.28 1.63 -4.36
CA VAL A 43 -2.97 2.07 -3.87
C VAL A 43 -3.13 2.54 -2.42
N ILE A 44 -2.17 2.18 -1.56
CA ILE A 44 -2.10 2.66 -0.18
C ILE A 44 -0.71 3.24 0.04
N GLU A 45 -0.64 4.53 0.37
CA GLU A 45 0.59 5.23 0.78
C GLU A 45 0.59 5.42 2.30
N CYS A 46 1.69 5.08 2.95
CA CYS A 46 1.88 5.38 4.37
C CYS A 46 2.57 6.74 4.49
N ASP A 47 1.79 7.80 4.70
CA ASP A 47 2.38 9.11 4.98
C ASP A 47 3.15 9.06 6.32
N GLY A 48 4.43 9.44 6.27
CA GLY A 48 5.28 9.59 7.45
C GLY A 48 5.03 10.88 8.22
N SER A 49 4.18 11.77 7.71
CA SER A 49 3.79 13.04 8.31
C SER A 49 2.38 12.97 8.90
N GLN A 50 2.11 13.74 9.96
CA GLN A 50 0.80 13.80 10.65
C GLN A 50 -0.35 14.34 9.77
N TYR A 51 -0.11 14.63 8.49
CA TYR A 51 -1.07 15.23 7.59
C TYR A 51 -1.54 14.20 6.56
N PHE A 52 -2.72 13.65 6.78
CA PHE A 52 -3.42 12.78 5.83
C PHE A 52 -3.61 13.52 4.49
N THR A 53 -2.87 13.12 3.46
CA THR A 53 -3.29 13.38 2.08
C THR A 53 -3.30 12.07 1.30
N CYS A 54 -4.49 11.44 1.21
CA CYS A 54 -4.74 10.35 0.28
C CYS A 54 -4.83 10.92 -1.14
N TYR A 55 -3.82 10.68 -1.98
CA TYR A 55 -3.99 10.85 -3.42
C TYR A 55 -4.56 9.55 -4.01
N LEU A 56 -5.80 9.61 -4.48
CA LEU A 56 -6.33 8.61 -5.39
C LEU A 56 -5.77 8.94 -6.79
N LEU A 57 -4.68 8.28 -7.19
CA LEU A 57 -4.27 8.29 -8.60
C LEU A 57 -5.12 7.23 -9.31
N ILE A 58 -6.22 7.69 -9.92
CA ILE A 58 -6.90 7.00 -11.02
C ILE A 58 -6.15 7.23 -12.32
#